data_AF-A0A0M8MKS5-F1
#
_entry.id   AF-A0A0M8MKS5-F1
#
_cell.length_a   1.000
_cell.length_b   1.000
_cell.length_c   1.000
_cell.angle_alpha   90.00
_cell.angle_beta   90.00
_cell.angle_gamma   90.00
#
_symmetry.space_group_name_H-M   'P 1'
#
loop_
_entity.id
_entity.type
_entity.pdbx_description
1 polymer ?
#
loop_
_entity_poly.entity_id
_entity_poly.type
_entity_poly.pdbx_seq_one_letter_code
_entity_poly.pdbx_strand_id
1 'polypeptide(L)'
;MADVLQAGSPEPAARHAGAPRGARIGVGAAVLAVAALLVGASATLTSLTAPAPATTEGSTAEVVESAALSVAEVPAFHGPIAALPVPEQTALAAAVDPCALPEVVAALGAGDDEAVIAGFGGAEPFRVAVTEDRAPCVSLDDPARTWMVVNKVRPYAPMSFRPTALALPDGVRSLSGGALHEKSATALATMAADARDAGVGEIALASGFRSYETQTDTYRSHVAGRGVEGADLVSARPGFSEHQSGFAADVVACDGGCGTLDDLAATPQGRWVHGNAWRYGWVVRYGEGMTDVTGYVPEAWHLRYIGPALAQEYHDGGWESLEEFFGLQPAPDYIG
;
A
#
# COMPACT_ATOMS: atom_id res chain seq x y z
N MET A 1 -50.21 17.89 -36.05
CA MET A 1 -51.68 17.95 -36.07
C MET A 1 -52.16 17.28 -37.35
N ALA A 2 -52.71 16.07 -37.25
CA ALA A 2 -53.61 15.41 -38.21
C ALA A 2 -53.72 13.93 -37.78
N ASP A 3 -54.93 13.50 -37.43
CA ASP A 3 -55.23 12.18 -36.87
C ASP A 3 -55.22 11.04 -37.90
N VAL A 4 -55.06 9.80 -37.39
CA VAL A 4 -55.75 8.63 -37.95
C VAL A 4 -56.39 7.85 -36.79
N LEU A 5 -57.65 7.46 -36.99
CA LEU A 5 -58.57 6.97 -35.96
C LEU A 5 -58.54 5.44 -35.80
N GLN A 6 -58.35 4.99 -34.56
CA GLN A 6 -59.32 4.21 -33.76
C GLN A 6 -60.12 3.04 -34.41
N ALA A 7 -59.78 1.79 -34.01
CA ALA A 7 -60.68 0.64 -33.74
C ALA A 7 -59.81 -0.55 -33.26
N GLY A 8 -60.20 -1.46 -32.35
CA GLY A 8 -61.37 -1.59 -31.47
C GLY A 8 -61.18 -2.79 -30.52
N SER A 9 -62.11 -3.02 -29.58
CA SER A 9 -62.12 -4.15 -28.62
C SER A 9 -63.56 -4.73 -28.56
N PRO A 10 -63.89 -5.83 -27.83
CA PRO A 10 -63.06 -6.77 -27.06
C PRO A 10 -63.45 -8.30 -27.21
N GLU A 11 -62.86 -9.14 -26.34
CA GLU A 11 -63.53 -10.28 -25.65
C GLU A 11 -63.59 -11.71 -26.29
N PRO A 12 -63.94 -12.80 -25.54
CA PRO A 12 -62.92 -13.72 -25.00
C PRO A 12 -63.23 -15.23 -25.21
N ALA A 13 -62.39 -16.12 -24.65
CA ALA A 13 -62.81 -17.25 -23.78
C ALA A 13 -61.63 -18.14 -23.34
N ALA A 14 -61.62 -18.53 -22.07
CA ALA A 14 -60.68 -19.52 -21.53
C ALA A 14 -61.20 -20.96 -21.67
N ARG A 15 -60.30 -21.96 -21.67
CA ARG A 15 -60.62 -23.33 -21.25
C ARG A 15 -59.53 -23.97 -20.38
N HIS A 16 -59.99 -24.42 -19.22
CA HIS A 16 -59.53 -25.54 -18.38
C HIS A 16 -58.84 -26.70 -19.13
N ALA A 17 -58.11 -27.63 -18.49
CA ALA A 17 -57.43 -27.76 -17.19
C ALA A 17 -56.77 -29.15 -17.18
N GLY A 18 -55.79 -29.43 -16.31
CA GLY A 18 -55.32 -30.82 -16.13
C GLY A 18 -53.90 -31.03 -15.59
N ALA A 19 -53.74 -30.91 -14.28
CA ALA A 19 -52.80 -31.74 -13.52
C ALA A 19 -53.57 -33.06 -13.12
N PRO A 20 -52.99 -34.15 -12.57
CA PRO A 20 -51.89 -34.11 -11.58
C PRO A 20 -50.97 -35.36 -11.40
N ARG A 21 -50.07 -35.26 -10.39
CA ARG A 21 -49.34 -36.35 -9.66
C ARG A 21 -48.31 -37.17 -10.48
N GLY A 22 -47.12 -37.51 -9.96
CA GLY A 22 -46.46 -37.16 -8.70
C GLY A 22 -45.66 -38.34 -8.11
N ALA A 23 -44.41 -38.11 -7.68
CA ALA A 23 -43.62 -39.07 -6.89
C ALA A 23 -42.58 -38.34 -6.02
N ARG A 24 -42.32 -38.85 -4.80
CA ARG A 24 -41.38 -38.29 -3.82
C ARG A 24 -40.25 -39.27 -3.53
N ILE A 25 -38.98 -38.85 -3.64
CA ILE A 25 -37.79 -39.40 -2.96
C ILE A 25 -36.77 -38.24 -2.92
N GLY A 26 -36.00 -37.93 -1.87
CA GLY A 26 -35.94 -38.41 -0.49
C GLY A 26 -34.88 -37.59 0.25
N VAL A 27 -35.09 -37.25 1.53
CA VAL A 27 -34.13 -36.43 2.30
C VAL A 27 -33.01 -37.33 2.84
N GLY A 28 -31.78 -37.11 2.39
CA GLY A 28 -30.58 -37.75 2.93
C GLY A 28 -29.80 -36.77 3.81
N ALA A 29 -29.87 -36.94 5.13
CA ALA A 29 -29.02 -36.20 6.06
C ALA A 29 -27.61 -36.82 6.10
N ALA A 30 -26.59 -36.08 5.67
CA ALA A 30 -25.21 -36.52 5.76
C ALA A 30 -24.66 -36.22 7.17
N VAL A 31 -24.52 -37.26 7.99
CA VAL A 31 -23.80 -37.19 9.27
C VAL A 31 -22.30 -37.30 8.98
N LEU A 32 -21.57 -36.20 9.19
CA LEU A 32 -20.11 -36.20 9.15
C LEU A 32 -19.56 -36.12 10.57
N ALA A 33 -19.21 -37.29 11.11
CA ALA A 33 -18.56 -37.41 12.41
C ALA A 33 -17.06 -37.10 12.25
N VAL A 34 -16.61 -35.96 12.77
CA VAL A 34 -15.19 -35.67 12.94
C VAL A 34 -14.75 -36.24 14.29
N ALA A 35 -13.94 -37.31 14.25
CA ALA A 35 -13.39 -37.92 15.46
C ALA A 35 -12.29 -37.03 16.05
N ALA A 36 -12.49 -36.57 17.29
CA ALA A 36 -11.43 -35.94 18.06
C ALA A 36 -10.43 -37.00 18.54
N LEU A 37 -9.17 -36.89 18.12
CA LEU A 37 -8.06 -37.71 18.60
C LEU A 37 -7.08 -36.84 19.39
N LEU A 38 -7.41 -36.64 20.67
CA LEU A 38 -6.47 -36.13 21.67
C LEU A 38 -5.55 -37.28 22.10
N VAL A 39 -4.25 -37.13 21.87
CA VAL A 39 -3.21 -37.85 22.63
C VAL A 39 -2.19 -36.84 23.09
N GLY A 40 -2.08 -36.68 24.42
CA GLY A 40 -1.02 -35.92 25.08
C GLY A 40 -0.09 -36.85 25.88
N ALA A 41 0.88 -36.23 26.57
CA ALA A 41 2.07 -36.77 27.26
C ALA A 41 3.32 -36.79 26.35
N SER A 42 4.37 -35.99 26.55
CA SER A 42 5.07 -35.47 27.76
C SER A 42 5.91 -36.50 28.53
N ALA A 43 7.24 -36.37 28.42
CA ALA A 43 8.35 -36.83 29.30
C ALA A 43 9.59 -37.16 28.41
N THR A 44 10.59 -36.29 28.20
CA THR A 44 11.71 -35.83 29.08
C THR A 44 12.88 -36.81 29.28
N LEU A 45 14.12 -36.28 29.11
CA LEU A 45 15.44 -36.81 29.53
C LEU A 45 15.92 -38.05 28.73
N THR A 46 17.19 -38.22 28.31
CA THR A 46 18.48 -37.51 28.51
C THR A 46 19.41 -37.89 27.31
N SER A 47 20.67 -37.44 27.08
CA SER A 47 21.68 -36.57 27.73
C SER A 47 22.84 -36.31 26.76
N LEU A 48 23.62 -35.21 26.93
CA LEU A 48 25.03 -35.02 26.49
C LEU A 48 25.29 -35.02 24.96
N THR A 49 25.95 -34.04 24.35
CA THR A 49 27.30 -33.52 24.67
C THR A 49 27.52 -32.08 24.18
N ALA A 50 28.18 -31.24 24.99
CA ALA A 50 28.78 -29.98 24.54
C ALA A 50 30.28 -30.16 24.25
N PRO A 51 30.89 -29.42 23.30
CA PRO A 51 32.35 -29.32 23.18
C PRO A 51 32.92 -28.39 24.27
N ALA A 52 34.13 -28.74 24.74
CA ALA A 52 34.80 -28.10 25.89
C ALA A 52 35.49 -26.75 25.53
N PRO A 53 35.78 -25.88 26.52
CA PRO A 53 36.36 -24.55 26.29
C PRO A 53 37.88 -24.58 26.11
N ALA A 54 38.41 -23.53 25.47
CA ALA A 54 39.84 -23.25 25.44
C ALA A 54 40.33 -22.72 26.80
N THR A 55 41.44 -23.27 27.27
CA THR A 55 42.16 -22.81 28.47
C THR A 55 43.22 -21.78 28.11
N THR A 56 43.29 -20.67 28.87
CA THR A 56 44.56 -19.96 29.13
C THR A 56 44.51 -19.31 30.50
N GLU A 57 45.42 -19.80 31.36
CA GLU A 57 46.21 -19.06 32.36
C GLU A 57 45.52 -17.98 33.19
N GLY A 58 45.38 -18.25 34.49
CA GLY A 58 45.23 -17.22 35.51
C GLY A 58 46.52 -17.01 36.29
N SER A 59 46.76 -15.78 36.75
CA SER A 59 47.40 -15.52 38.05
C SER A 59 47.23 -14.05 38.45
N THR A 60 47.00 -13.83 39.75
CA THR A 60 47.30 -12.60 40.52
C THR A 60 46.79 -11.26 39.97
N ALA A 61 45.71 -10.76 40.60
CA ALA A 61 45.42 -9.33 40.63
C ALA A 61 46.50 -8.61 41.47
N GLU A 62 47.24 -7.68 40.87
CA GLU A 62 48.07 -6.73 41.62
C GLU A 62 47.21 -5.59 42.16
N VAL A 63 47.33 -5.35 43.47
CA VAL A 63 46.82 -4.14 44.12
C VAL A 63 47.79 -3.02 43.81
N VAL A 64 47.40 -2.07 42.97
CA VAL A 64 48.21 -0.87 42.73
C VAL A 64 48.07 0.09 43.91
N GLU A 65 49.20 0.34 44.55
CA GLU A 65 49.36 1.19 45.73
C GLU A 65 49.03 2.66 45.42
N SER A 66 48.37 3.34 46.37
CA SER A 66 48.02 4.76 46.24
C SER A 66 49.26 5.64 46.39
N ALA A 67 49.90 5.97 45.27
CA ALA A 67 50.96 6.97 45.23
C ALA A 67 50.37 8.37 45.49
N ALA A 68 50.65 8.94 46.68
CA ALA A 68 50.27 10.29 47.00
C ALA A 68 51.02 11.31 46.12
N LEU A 69 50.34 11.88 45.12
CA LEU A 69 50.87 13.00 44.36
C LEU A 69 50.95 14.24 45.25
N SER A 70 52.14 14.85 45.36
CA SER A 70 52.31 16.13 46.02
C SER A 70 51.62 17.23 45.21
N VAL A 71 50.71 17.98 45.85
CA VAL A 71 50.14 19.18 45.26
C VAL A 71 51.21 20.26 45.24
N ALA A 72 51.78 20.52 44.07
CA ALA A 72 52.57 21.73 43.84
C ALA A 72 51.61 22.94 43.82
N GLU A 73 51.93 23.97 44.60
CA GLU A 73 51.12 25.18 44.70
C GLU A 73 51.13 25.94 43.37
N VAL A 74 49.95 26.06 42.73
CA VAL A 74 49.81 26.73 41.44
C VAL A 74 49.97 28.24 41.63
N PRO A 75 50.91 28.92 40.95
CA PRO A 75 51.06 30.35 41.07
C PRO A 75 49.80 31.07 40.58
N ALA A 76 49.27 31.99 41.38
CA ALA A 76 48.12 32.80 41.00
C ALA A 76 48.46 33.68 39.78
N PHE A 77 47.90 33.32 38.61
CA PHE A 77 48.16 33.97 37.34
C PHE A 77 47.42 35.31 37.25
N HIS A 78 48.11 36.42 37.57
CA HIS A 78 47.54 37.78 37.54
C HIS A 78 47.72 38.46 36.17
N GLY A 79 47.47 37.71 35.08
CA GLY A 79 47.43 38.26 33.71
C GLY A 79 46.00 38.61 33.29
N PRO A 80 45.80 39.59 32.38
CA PRO A 80 44.48 39.83 31.80
C PRO A 80 44.04 38.58 31.03
N ILE A 81 42.85 38.06 31.35
CA ILE A 81 42.25 36.96 30.59
C ILE A 81 41.90 37.50 29.21
N ALA A 82 42.67 37.09 28.19
CA ALA A 82 42.27 37.31 26.81
C ALA A 82 40.94 36.60 26.58
N ALA A 83 39.91 37.35 26.20
CA ALA A 83 38.58 36.80 25.97
C ALA A 83 38.68 35.69 24.91
N LEU A 84 38.23 34.48 25.27
CA LEU A 84 38.10 33.40 24.31
C LEU A 84 37.16 33.86 23.19
N PRO A 85 37.48 33.62 21.91
CA PRO A 85 36.58 33.97 20.83
C PRO A 85 35.28 33.20 21.01
N VAL A 86 34.20 33.91 21.30
CA VAL A 86 32.85 33.36 21.25
C VAL A 86 32.61 32.94 19.80
N PRO A 87 32.27 31.68 19.51
CA PRO A 87 31.93 31.30 18.15
C PRO A 87 30.72 32.13 17.73
N GLU A 88 30.83 32.87 16.64
CA GLU A 88 29.66 33.47 16.01
C GLU A 88 28.72 32.33 15.66
N GLN A 89 27.59 32.27 16.35
CA GLN A 89 26.48 31.45 15.93
C GLN A 89 25.96 32.06 14.63
N THR A 90 26.44 31.54 13.50
CA THR A 90 25.83 31.80 12.19
C THR A 90 24.35 31.55 12.36
N ALA A 91 23.54 32.61 12.26
CA ALA A 91 22.11 32.48 12.42
C ALA A 91 21.64 31.37 11.46
N LEU A 92 20.91 30.38 11.97
CA LEU A 92 20.24 29.41 11.10
C LEU A 92 19.51 30.24 10.05
N ALA A 93 19.85 30.02 8.78
CA ALA A 93 19.08 30.60 7.69
C ALA A 93 17.61 30.26 7.96
N ALA A 94 16.74 31.27 7.97
CA ALA A 94 15.32 31.06 8.19
C ALA A 94 14.87 29.95 7.24
N ALA A 95 14.28 28.89 7.80
CA ALA A 95 13.90 27.71 7.03
C ALA A 95 13.06 28.18 5.83
N VAL A 96 13.59 27.98 4.63
CA VAL A 96 12.91 28.39 3.40
C VAL A 96 11.62 27.60 3.33
N ASP A 97 10.49 28.29 3.39
CA ASP A 97 9.18 27.68 3.20
C ASP A 97 9.11 27.12 1.76
N PRO A 98 9.13 25.79 1.55
CA PRO A 98 9.15 25.23 0.22
C PRO A 98 7.87 25.55 -0.54
N CYS A 99 6.74 25.75 0.17
CA CYS A 99 5.47 26.13 -0.42
C CYS A 99 5.44 27.56 -0.97
N ALA A 100 6.39 28.42 -0.56
CA ALA A 100 6.55 29.77 -1.09
C ALA A 100 7.52 29.85 -2.28
N LEU A 101 8.20 28.76 -2.64
CA LEU A 101 9.13 28.73 -3.78
C LEU A 101 8.38 28.83 -5.11
N PRO A 102 8.72 29.77 -6.01
CA PRO A 102 8.03 29.94 -7.30
C PRO A 102 7.97 28.68 -8.15
N GLU A 103 9.03 27.86 -8.12
CA GLU A 103 9.14 26.57 -8.79
C GLU A 103 8.16 25.53 -8.23
N VAL A 104 7.99 25.45 -6.91
CA VAL A 104 7.02 24.55 -6.25
C VAL A 104 5.59 24.99 -6.56
N VAL A 105 5.30 26.30 -6.49
CA VAL A 105 3.99 26.86 -6.84
C VAL A 105 3.64 26.59 -8.30
N ALA A 106 4.60 26.73 -9.23
CA ALA A 106 4.40 26.44 -10.63
C ALA A 106 4.18 24.93 -10.89
N ALA A 107 4.98 24.07 -10.26
CA ALA A 107 4.84 22.61 -10.39
C ALA A 107 3.51 22.08 -9.82
N LEU A 108 3.09 22.60 -8.66
CA LEU A 108 1.75 22.35 -8.10
C LEU A 108 0.66 22.76 -9.09
N GLY A 109 0.74 23.97 -9.65
CA GLY A 109 -0.22 24.46 -10.65
C GLY A 109 -0.25 23.66 -11.96
N ALA A 110 0.84 22.98 -12.31
CA ALA A 110 0.97 22.17 -13.53
C ALA A 110 0.56 20.69 -13.36
N GLY A 111 0.41 20.18 -12.13
CA GLY A 111 0.23 18.74 -11.88
C GLY A 111 1.55 17.94 -11.97
N ASP A 112 2.68 18.63 -11.89
CA ASP A 112 4.03 18.06 -11.99
C ASP A 112 4.55 17.67 -10.61
N ASP A 113 4.07 16.52 -10.15
CA ASP A 113 4.39 15.98 -8.83
C ASP A 113 5.91 15.71 -8.66
N GLU A 114 6.63 15.36 -9.73
CA GLU A 114 8.09 15.14 -9.68
C GLU A 114 8.85 16.46 -9.49
N ALA A 115 8.44 17.52 -10.20
CA ALA A 115 9.01 18.86 -10.00
C ALA A 115 8.68 19.45 -8.61
N VAL A 116 7.51 19.12 -8.03
CA VAL A 116 7.21 19.47 -6.63
C VAL A 116 8.19 18.79 -5.68
N ILE A 117 8.35 17.47 -5.77
CA ILE A 117 9.28 16.70 -4.91
C ILE A 117 10.73 17.22 -5.06
N ALA A 118 11.15 17.51 -6.29
CA ALA A 118 12.47 18.11 -6.55
C ALA A 118 12.62 19.51 -5.92
N GLY A 119 11.59 20.35 -5.97
CA GLY A 119 11.58 21.68 -5.35
C GLY A 119 11.62 21.66 -3.82
N PHE A 120 11.16 20.57 -3.18
CA PHE A 120 11.36 20.32 -1.75
C PHE A 120 12.80 19.85 -1.40
N GLY A 121 13.63 19.55 -2.40
CA GLY A 121 14.99 19.03 -2.23
C GLY A 121 15.11 17.51 -2.38
N GLY A 122 14.04 16.81 -2.81
CA GLY A 122 14.00 15.36 -2.98
C GLY A 122 12.90 14.68 -2.15
N ALA A 123 12.81 13.36 -2.28
CA ALA A 123 11.73 12.56 -1.68
C ALA A 123 11.78 12.53 -0.16
N GLU A 124 12.94 12.29 0.47
CA GLU A 124 13.10 12.39 1.93
C GLU A 124 12.71 13.79 2.46
N PRO A 125 13.29 14.92 1.99
CA PRO A 125 12.87 16.26 2.42
C PRO A 125 11.38 16.56 2.23
N PHE A 126 10.79 16.13 1.12
CA PHE A 126 9.35 16.22 0.87
C PHE A 126 8.55 15.44 1.91
N ARG A 127 8.88 14.16 2.13
CA ARG A 127 8.20 13.28 3.10
C ARG A 127 8.29 13.86 4.51
N VAL A 128 9.48 14.26 4.94
CA VAL A 128 9.71 14.89 6.25
C VAL A 128 8.87 16.15 6.40
N ALA A 129 8.89 17.06 5.41
CA ALA A 129 8.11 18.30 5.47
C ALA A 129 6.59 18.05 5.52
N VAL A 130 6.08 17.01 4.83
CA VAL A 130 4.67 16.58 4.95
C VAL A 130 4.37 16.03 6.34
N THR A 131 5.19 15.12 6.87
CA THR A 131 4.93 14.49 8.18
C THR A 131 5.11 15.41 9.38
N GLU A 132 5.88 16.49 9.23
CA GLU A 132 6.09 17.52 10.27
C GLU A 132 5.13 18.72 10.14
N ASP A 133 4.10 18.64 9.28
CA ASP A 133 3.16 19.73 8.99
C ASP A 133 3.83 21.04 8.52
N ARG A 134 4.97 20.91 7.83
CA ARG A 134 5.76 22.02 7.24
C ARG A 134 5.52 22.19 5.73
N ALA A 135 4.57 21.46 5.16
CA ALA A 135 4.23 21.47 3.74
C ALA A 135 2.73 21.76 3.50
N PRO A 136 2.15 22.89 3.99
CA PRO A 136 0.71 23.14 3.92
C PRO A 136 0.13 23.28 2.50
N CYS A 137 0.98 23.39 1.47
CA CYS A 137 0.60 23.33 0.06
C CYS A 137 0.44 21.91 -0.50
N VAL A 138 0.88 20.88 0.23
CA VAL A 138 0.84 19.48 -0.18
C VAL A 138 -0.35 18.80 0.52
N SER A 139 -1.45 18.64 -0.22
CA SER A 139 -2.58 17.84 0.25
C SER A 139 -2.36 16.36 -0.06
N LEU A 140 -2.52 15.50 0.94
CA LEU A 140 -2.61 14.04 0.78
C LEU A 140 -4.03 13.59 0.37
N ASP A 141 -5.00 14.51 0.24
CA ASP A 141 -6.38 14.23 -0.20
C ASP A 141 -6.68 14.69 -1.63
N ASP A 142 -5.72 15.32 -2.32
CA ASP A 142 -5.90 15.77 -3.72
C ASP A 142 -5.79 14.56 -4.68
N PRO A 143 -6.89 14.11 -5.31
CA PRO A 143 -6.89 12.89 -6.10
C PRO A 143 -6.27 13.04 -7.49
N ALA A 144 -5.80 14.24 -7.85
CA ALA A 144 -4.94 14.44 -9.01
C ALA A 144 -3.46 14.05 -8.73
N ARG A 145 -3.08 13.83 -7.46
CA ARG A 145 -1.68 13.61 -7.05
C ARG A 145 -1.32 12.14 -6.92
N THR A 146 -0.12 11.80 -7.36
CA THR A 146 0.44 10.46 -7.15
C THR A 146 0.61 10.12 -5.67
N TRP A 147 0.87 11.10 -4.81
CA TRP A 147 1.06 10.93 -3.36
C TRP A 147 -0.23 10.87 -2.52
N MET A 148 -1.42 10.99 -3.12
CA MET A 148 -2.69 10.96 -2.38
C MET A 148 -2.84 9.69 -1.53
N VAL A 149 -3.32 9.77 -0.29
CA VAL A 149 -3.73 8.60 0.49
C VAL A 149 -5.25 8.56 0.62
N VAL A 150 -5.87 7.61 -0.10
CA VAL A 150 -7.25 7.19 0.14
C VAL A 150 -7.21 5.87 0.91
N ASN A 151 -7.96 5.80 2.00
CA ASN A 151 -8.09 4.62 2.88
C ASN A 151 -9.41 4.74 3.67
N LYS A 152 -9.70 3.80 4.58
CA LYS A 152 -11.00 3.73 5.29
C LYS A 152 -11.42 4.99 6.06
N VAL A 153 -10.48 5.88 6.39
CA VAL A 153 -10.76 7.16 7.08
C VAL A 153 -10.54 8.40 6.20
N ARG A 154 -10.03 8.24 4.97
CA ARG A 154 -9.74 9.29 3.99
C ARG A 154 -10.47 9.01 2.66
N PRO A 155 -11.74 9.42 2.50
CA PRO A 155 -12.49 9.24 1.26
C PRO A 155 -12.11 10.27 0.19
N TYR A 156 -12.48 10.00 -1.07
CA TYR A 156 -12.46 11.01 -2.13
C TYR A 156 -13.42 12.18 -1.83
N ALA A 157 -12.97 13.39 -2.14
CA ALA A 157 -13.80 14.59 -2.19
C ALA A 157 -13.75 15.19 -3.61
N PRO A 158 -14.81 15.06 -4.44
CA PRO A 158 -16.07 14.37 -4.19
C PRO A 158 -15.94 12.83 -4.20
N MET A 159 -16.83 12.14 -3.48
CA MET A 159 -16.89 10.67 -3.42
C MET A 159 -16.92 10.00 -4.79
N SER A 160 -17.49 10.66 -5.81
CA SER A 160 -17.56 10.20 -7.19
C SER A 160 -16.44 10.73 -8.10
N PHE A 161 -15.28 11.09 -7.53
CA PHE A 161 -14.11 11.54 -8.31
C PHE A 161 -13.79 10.57 -9.45
N ARG A 162 -13.39 11.13 -10.59
CA ARG A 162 -12.96 10.37 -11.77
C ARG A 162 -11.80 11.10 -12.47
N PRO A 163 -10.65 10.46 -12.71
CA PRO A 163 -9.57 11.03 -13.49
C PRO A 163 -9.95 11.15 -14.97
N THR A 164 -9.36 12.13 -15.65
CA THR A 164 -9.57 12.38 -17.08
C THR A 164 -8.51 11.72 -17.97
N ALA A 165 -7.25 11.68 -17.51
CA ALA A 165 -6.09 11.13 -18.21
C ALA A 165 -5.97 9.61 -18.03
N LEU A 166 -6.88 8.84 -18.65
CA LEU A 166 -6.92 7.38 -18.58
C LEU A 166 -6.41 6.71 -19.87
N ALA A 167 -5.42 5.83 -19.75
CA ALA A 167 -4.81 5.08 -20.85
C ALA A 167 -4.68 3.58 -20.53
N LEU A 168 -4.56 2.74 -21.57
CA LEU A 168 -4.18 1.34 -21.39
C LEU A 168 -2.65 1.24 -21.29
N PRO A 169 -2.09 0.35 -20.44
CA PRO A 169 -0.65 0.10 -20.40
C PRO A 169 -0.20 -0.61 -21.69
N ASP A 170 0.70 0.02 -22.45
CA ASP A 170 1.17 -0.50 -23.73
C ASP A 170 1.88 -1.85 -23.60
N GLY A 171 1.52 -2.80 -24.47
CA GLY A 171 2.15 -4.13 -24.50
C GLY A 171 1.88 -5.01 -23.27
N VAL A 172 0.94 -4.62 -22.40
CA VAL A 172 0.47 -5.40 -21.23
C VAL A 172 -0.92 -5.96 -21.53
N ARG A 173 -1.11 -7.26 -21.29
CA ARG A 173 -2.41 -7.91 -21.46
C ARG A 173 -3.38 -7.41 -20.38
N SER A 174 -4.58 -6.99 -20.77
CA SER A 174 -5.68 -6.69 -19.84
C SER A 174 -6.69 -7.85 -19.88
N LEU A 175 -7.04 -8.40 -18.71
CA LEU A 175 -7.93 -9.56 -18.61
C LEU A 175 -9.41 -9.19 -18.49
N SER A 176 -9.71 -8.22 -17.63
CA SER A 176 -11.08 -7.78 -17.32
C SER A 176 -11.42 -6.41 -17.94
N GLY A 177 -10.52 -5.85 -18.74
CA GLY A 177 -10.47 -4.43 -19.05
C GLY A 177 -9.86 -3.61 -17.91
N GLY A 178 -9.87 -2.28 -18.09
CA GLY A 178 -9.33 -1.32 -17.14
C GLY A 178 -8.21 -0.48 -17.75
N ALA A 179 -8.42 0.84 -17.78
CA ALA A 179 -7.36 1.81 -18.02
C ALA A 179 -6.69 2.18 -16.69
N LEU A 180 -5.47 2.70 -16.73
CA LEU A 180 -4.80 3.33 -15.60
C LEU A 180 -4.66 4.83 -15.88
N HIS A 181 -4.29 5.63 -14.89
CA HIS A 181 -3.84 6.99 -15.16
C HIS A 181 -2.61 6.96 -16.08
N GLU A 182 -2.43 7.89 -17.01
CA GLU A 182 -1.34 7.86 -18.02
C GLU A 182 0.06 7.63 -17.42
N LYS A 183 0.40 8.33 -16.33
CA LYS A 183 1.61 8.11 -15.51
C LYS A 183 1.79 6.64 -15.09
N SER A 184 0.76 6.02 -14.47
CA SER A 184 0.80 4.63 -14.02
C SER A 184 0.70 3.61 -15.16
N ALA A 185 -0.03 3.90 -16.23
CA ALA A 185 -0.08 3.06 -17.44
C ALA A 185 1.31 2.88 -18.04
N THR A 186 2.06 3.98 -18.19
CA THR A 186 3.46 3.98 -18.66
C THR A 186 4.35 3.16 -17.72
N ALA A 187 4.25 3.39 -16.41
CA ALA A 187 5.05 2.68 -15.42
C ALA A 187 4.82 1.16 -15.40
N LEU A 188 3.55 0.71 -15.49
CA LEU A 188 3.23 -0.72 -15.56
C LEU A 188 3.73 -1.35 -16.87
N ALA A 189 3.61 -0.63 -18.00
CA ALA A 189 4.15 -1.07 -19.28
C ALA A 189 5.66 -1.32 -19.22
N THR A 190 6.42 -0.39 -18.62
CA THR A 190 7.87 -0.54 -18.41
C THR A 190 8.20 -1.70 -17.48
N MET A 191 7.58 -1.79 -16.30
CA MET A 191 7.83 -2.89 -15.35
C MET A 191 7.56 -4.28 -15.97
N ALA A 192 6.48 -4.40 -16.75
CA ALA A 192 6.11 -5.65 -17.41
C ALA A 192 6.97 -5.96 -18.64
N ALA A 193 7.55 -4.97 -19.32
CA ALA A 193 8.58 -5.18 -20.33
C ALA A 193 9.86 -5.73 -19.69
N ASP A 194 10.39 -5.05 -18.67
CA ASP A 194 11.62 -5.46 -17.97
C ASP A 194 11.49 -6.84 -17.32
N ALA A 195 10.31 -7.20 -16.78
CA ALA A 195 10.03 -8.54 -16.27
C ALA A 195 10.15 -9.64 -17.34
N ARG A 196 9.68 -9.36 -18.57
CA ARG A 196 9.79 -10.29 -19.71
C ARG A 196 11.23 -10.39 -20.20
N ASP A 197 11.93 -9.26 -20.32
CA ASP A 197 13.31 -9.19 -20.79
C ASP A 197 14.30 -9.82 -19.78
N ALA A 198 14.00 -9.73 -18.48
CA ALA A 198 14.70 -10.47 -17.42
C ALA A 198 14.35 -11.98 -17.37
N GLY A 199 13.45 -12.46 -18.23
CA GLY A 199 13.05 -13.87 -18.30
C GLY A 199 12.14 -14.35 -17.18
N VAL A 200 11.50 -13.43 -16.44
CA VAL A 200 10.60 -13.76 -15.31
C VAL A 200 9.25 -14.30 -15.80
N GLY A 201 8.75 -13.78 -16.92
CA GLY A 201 7.46 -14.15 -17.53
C GLY A 201 6.55 -12.95 -17.78
N GLU A 202 5.32 -13.22 -18.22
CA GLU A 202 4.33 -12.17 -18.48
C GLU A 202 3.62 -11.75 -17.19
N ILE A 203 3.52 -10.43 -16.98
CA ILE A 203 2.68 -9.78 -15.97
C ILE A 203 1.51 -9.14 -16.73
N ALA A 204 0.27 -9.45 -16.33
CA ALA A 204 -0.95 -8.92 -16.93
C ALA A 204 -1.74 -8.07 -15.95
N LEU A 205 -2.48 -7.09 -16.46
CA LEU A 205 -3.42 -6.27 -15.71
C LEU A 205 -4.75 -7.03 -15.54
N ALA A 206 -5.09 -7.39 -14.31
CA ALA A 206 -6.37 -8.01 -13.97
C ALA A 206 -7.47 -6.96 -13.74
N SER A 207 -7.12 -5.81 -13.14
CA SER A 207 -8.04 -4.70 -12.84
C SER A 207 -7.27 -3.38 -12.78
N GLY A 208 -7.81 -2.34 -13.44
CA GLY A 208 -7.27 -0.97 -13.40
C GLY A 208 -8.25 -0.02 -12.71
N PHE A 209 -8.50 1.13 -13.34
CA PHE A 209 -9.49 2.10 -12.90
C PHE A 209 -10.89 1.49 -12.72
N ARG A 210 -11.49 1.73 -11.56
CA ARG A 210 -12.89 1.39 -11.22
C ARG A 210 -13.61 2.68 -10.83
N SER A 211 -14.75 2.98 -11.46
CA SER A 211 -15.54 4.15 -11.04
C SER A 211 -16.28 3.87 -9.72
N TYR A 212 -16.80 4.93 -9.10
CA TYR A 212 -17.62 4.84 -7.89
C TYR A 212 -18.80 3.85 -8.05
N GLU A 213 -19.44 3.85 -9.22
CA GLU A 213 -20.55 2.94 -9.55
C GLU A 213 -20.07 1.49 -9.67
N THR A 214 -18.95 1.25 -10.37
CA THR A 214 -18.32 -0.08 -10.44
C THR A 214 -17.93 -0.59 -9.06
N GLN A 215 -17.32 0.26 -8.23
CA GLN A 215 -16.98 -0.09 -6.85
C GLN A 215 -18.23 -0.37 -6.00
N THR A 216 -19.34 0.32 -6.25
CA THR A 216 -20.64 0.07 -5.58
C THR A 216 -21.16 -1.33 -5.86
N ASP A 217 -21.12 -1.77 -7.12
CA ASP A 217 -21.56 -3.11 -7.48
C ASP A 217 -20.55 -4.19 -7.05
N THR A 218 -19.24 -3.92 -7.13
CA THR A 218 -18.20 -4.80 -6.59
C THR A 218 -18.38 -5.02 -5.09
N TYR A 219 -18.41 -3.95 -4.29
CA TYR A 219 -18.57 -4.02 -2.84
C TYR A 219 -19.87 -4.74 -2.45
N ARG A 220 -20.99 -4.47 -3.14
CA ARG A 220 -22.25 -5.21 -2.94
C ARG A 220 -22.11 -6.71 -3.18
N SER A 221 -21.33 -7.12 -4.18
CA SER A 221 -21.03 -8.54 -4.45
C SER A 221 -20.24 -9.19 -3.31
N HIS A 222 -19.20 -8.51 -2.79
CA HIS A 222 -18.45 -9.00 -1.62
C HIS A 222 -19.35 -9.13 -0.38
N VAL A 223 -20.17 -8.12 -0.08
CA VAL A 223 -21.12 -8.17 1.04
C VAL A 223 -22.12 -9.32 0.90
N ALA A 224 -22.63 -9.57 -0.30
CA ALA A 224 -23.56 -10.68 -0.55
C ALA A 224 -22.93 -12.06 -0.34
N GLY A 225 -21.62 -12.21 -0.60
CA GLY A 225 -20.90 -13.47 -0.42
C GLY A 225 -20.25 -13.66 0.96
N ARG A 226 -19.90 -12.57 1.67
CA ARG A 226 -19.01 -12.61 2.86
C ARG A 226 -19.58 -11.88 4.09
N GLY A 227 -20.72 -11.19 3.97
CA GLY A 227 -21.17 -10.23 4.97
C GLY A 227 -20.37 -8.92 4.94
N VAL A 228 -20.74 -7.95 5.76
CA VAL A 228 -20.09 -6.62 5.80
C VAL A 228 -18.65 -6.72 6.31
N GLU A 229 -18.44 -7.32 7.48
CA GLU A 229 -17.12 -7.52 8.10
C GLU A 229 -16.14 -8.24 7.15
N GLY A 230 -16.58 -9.33 6.51
CA GLY A 230 -15.77 -10.07 5.53
C GLY A 230 -15.61 -9.39 4.17
N ALA A 231 -16.37 -8.34 3.88
CA ALA A 231 -16.21 -7.51 2.68
C ALA A 231 -15.25 -6.33 2.94
N ASP A 232 -15.38 -5.67 4.09
CA ASP A 232 -14.54 -4.53 4.49
C ASP A 232 -13.05 -4.89 4.68
N LEU A 233 -12.73 -6.19 4.78
CA LEU A 233 -11.36 -6.74 4.80
C LEU A 233 -10.72 -6.95 3.42
N VAL A 234 -11.52 -7.04 2.35
CA VAL A 234 -11.07 -7.46 0.99
C VAL A 234 -11.60 -6.57 -0.13
N SER A 235 -12.30 -5.49 0.21
CA SER A 235 -12.95 -4.62 -0.77
C SER A 235 -13.24 -3.25 -0.16
N ALA A 236 -12.72 -2.20 -0.78
CA ALA A 236 -13.01 -0.84 -0.37
C ALA A 236 -14.49 -0.49 -0.59
N ARG A 237 -15.07 0.27 0.34
CA ARG A 237 -16.39 0.90 0.16
C ARG A 237 -16.32 1.93 -0.99
N PRO A 238 -17.42 2.23 -1.69
CA PRO A 238 -17.44 3.22 -2.76
C PRO A 238 -16.98 4.59 -2.27
N GLY A 239 -16.06 5.24 -2.99
CA GLY A 239 -15.43 6.49 -2.55
C GLY A 239 -14.23 6.32 -1.62
N PHE A 240 -13.79 5.08 -1.34
CA PHE A 240 -12.60 4.76 -0.53
C PHE A 240 -11.60 3.84 -1.27
N SER A 241 -11.82 3.55 -2.56
CA SER A 241 -11.03 2.58 -3.36
C SER A 241 -9.93 3.26 -4.16
N GLU A 242 -8.66 2.89 -3.95
CA GLU A 242 -7.54 3.46 -4.72
C GLU A 242 -7.69 3.34 -6.25
N HIS A 243 -8.39 2.31 -6.74
CA HIS A 243 -8.69 2.13 -8.17
C HIS A 243 -9.42 3.32 -8.78
N GLN A 244 -10.17 4.08 -7.98
CA GLN A 244 -10.91 5.24 -8.47
C GLN A 244 -9.98 6.41 -8.88
N SER A 245 -8.71 6.41 -8.45
CA SER A 245 -7.69 7.36 -8.95
C SER A 245 -7.08 6.96 -10.29
N GLY A 246 -7.15 5.68 -10.68
CA GLY A 246 -6.34 5.11 -11.77
C GLY A 246 -4.85 4.89 -11.42
N PHE A 247 -4.41 5.21 -10.20
CA PHE A 247 -3.07 4.92 -9.70
C PHE A 247 -2.95 3.55 -9.00
N ALA A 248 -4.03 2.76 -8.90
CA ALA A 248 -3.95 1.37 -8.45
C ALA A 248 -4.17 0.37 -9.60
N ALA A 249 -3.44 -0.75 -9.54
CA ALA A 249 -3.49 -1.83 -10.51
C ALA A 249 -3.42 -3.19 -9.80
N ASP A 250 -4.40 -4.07 -10.07
CA ASP A 250 -4.31 -5.48 -9.70
C ASP A 250 -3.61 -6.22 -10.83
N VAL A 251 -2.51 -6.91 -10.53
CA VAL A 251 -1.73 -7.67 -11.53
C VAL A 251 -1.75 -9.18 -11.28
N VAL A 252 -1.59 -9.97 -12.34
CA VAL A 252 -1.43 -11.44 -12.26
C VAL A 252 -0.27 -11.94 -13.10
N ALA A 253 0.25 -13.10 -12.72
CA ALA A 253 1.21 -13.85 -13.51
C ALA A 253 0.53 -14.60 -14.66
N CYS A 254 1.18 -14.61 -15.83
CA CYS A 254 0.79 -15.46 -16.95
C CYS A 254 1.95 -16.32 -17.45
N ASP A 255 1.69 -17.61 -17.64
CA ASP A 255 2.55 -18.62 -18.26
C ASP A 255 1.66 -19.64 -19.00
N GLY A 256 1.53 -19.49 -20.32
CA GLY A 256 0.58 -20.23 -21.16
C GLY A 256 -0.90 -19.85 -20.95
N GLY A 257 -1.31 -19.64 -19.70
CA GLY A 257 -2.55 -19.00 -19.25
C GLY A 257 -2.24 -18.07 -18.07
N CYS A 258 -3.24 -17.34 -17.57
CA CYS A 258 -3.06 -16.43 -16.43
C CYS A 258 -3.64 -17.04 -15.15
N GLY A 259 -2.92 -16.85 -14.03
CA GLY A 259 -3.37 -17.25 -12.70
C GLY A 259 -4.42 -16.30 -12.10
N THR A 260 -4.83 -16.57 -10.88
CA THR A 260 -5.66 -15.68 -10.06
C THR A 260 -4.81 -14.62 -9.35
N LEU A 261 -5.48 -13.67 -8.68
CA LEU A 261 -4.82 -12.67 -7.83
C LEU A 261 -4.05 -13.34 -6.68
N ASP A 262 -4.72 -14.25 -5.95
CA ASP A 262 -4.15 -14.98 -4.81
C ASP A 262 -2.92 -15.82 -5.18
N ASP A 263 -2.84 -16.33 -6.42
CA ASP A 263 -1.70 -17.13 -6.90
C ASP A 263 -0.40 -16.31 -7.03
N LEU A 264 -0.50 -14.98 -7.24
CA LEU A 264 0.63 -14.16 -7.68
C LEU A 264 1.84 -14.28 -6.73
N ALA A 265 1.63 -14.25 -5.42
CA ALA A 265 2.69 -14.28 -4.41
C ALA A 265 3.64 -15.49 -4.56
N ALA A 266 3.13 -16.64 -5.00
CA ALA A 266 3.92 -17.85 -5.18
C ALA A 266 4.73 -17.87 -6.50
N THR A 267 4.42 -16.98 -7.45
CA THR A 267 5.02 -16.98 -8.80
C THR A 267 6.37 -16.26 -8.88
N PRO A 268 7.20 -16.55 -9.92
CA PRO A 268 8.36 -15.73 -10.25
C PRO A 268 8.01 -14.25 -10.44
N GLN A 269 6.88 -13.97 -11.10
CA GLN A 269 6.35 -12.63 -11.35
C GLN A 269 6.03 -11.89 -10.05
N GLY A 270 5.37 -12.52 -9.09
CA GLY A 270 5.08 -11.91 -7.78
C GLY A 270 6.35 -11.57 -7.01
N ARG A 271 7.36 -12.45 -7.02
CA ARG A 271 8.68 -12.15 -6.44
C ARG A 271 9.39 -11.00 -7.15
N TRP A 272 9.28 -10.91 -8.48
CA TRP A 272 9.83 -9.78 -9.24
C TRP A 272 9.12 -8.48 -8.88
N VAL A 273 7.79 -8.46 -8.85
CA VAL A 273 6.98 -7.31 -8.44
C VAL A 273 7.39 -6.84 -7.04
N HIS A 274 7.37 -7.73 -6.03
CA HIS A 274 7.77 -7.40 -4.67
C HIS A 274 9.20 -6.83 -4.58
N GLY A 275 10.15 -7.36 -5.36
CA GLY A 275 11.55 -6.93 -5.33
C GLY A 275 11.90 -5.69 -6.16
N ASN A 276 11.07 -5.32 -7.15
CA ASN A 276 11.45 -4.35 -8.19
C ASN A 276 10.38 -3.28 -8.50
N ALA A 277 9.12 -3.43 -8.05
CA ALA A 277 8.03 -2.49 -8.36
C ALA A 277 8.37 -1.02 -8.04
N TRP A 278 9.10 -0.80 -6.94
CA TRP A 278 9.51 0.53 -6.49
C TRP A 278 10.34 1.30 -7.53
N ARG A 279 11.16 0.60 -8.33
CA ARG A 279 11.98 1.21 -9.40
C ARG A 279 11.15 1.90 -10.49
N TYR A 280 9.89 1.48 -10.61
CA TYR A 280 8.93 1.98 -11.58
C TYR A 280 7.88 2.89 -10.93
N GLY A 281 8.04 3.27 -9.65
CA GLY A 281 7.09 4.12 -8.93
C GLY A 281 5.91 3.41 -8.28
N TRP A 282 5.95 2.07 -8.17
CA TRP A 282 4.90 1.25 -7.58
C TRP A 282 5.29 0.68 -6.22
N VAL A 283 4.35 0.63 -5.28
CA VAL A 283 4.47 -0.12 -4.02
C VAL A 283 3.40 -1.21 -3.94
N VAL A 284 3.70 -2.33 -3.27
CA VAL A 284 2.66 -3.30 -2.87
C VAL A 284 1.89 -2.66 -1.71
N ARG A 285 0.59 -2.39 -1.88
CA ARG A 285 -0.15 -1.48 -1.00
C ARG A 285 -0.52 -2.07 0.35
N TYR A 286 -0.80 -3.36 0.37
CA TYR A 286 -1.30 -4.11 1.52
C TYR A 286 -0.35 -5.28 1.79
N GLY A 287 0.72 -5.00 2.55
CA GLY A 287 1.74 -5.99 2.92
C GLY A 287 1.26 -7.01 3.96
N GLU A 288 2.03 -8.08 4.14
CA GLU A 288 1.83 -9.01 5.26
C GLU A 288 2.01 -8.28 6.60
N GLY A 289 1.20 -8.61 7.60
CA GLY A 289 1.23 -7.96 8.92
C GLY A 289 0.58 -6.56 9.01
N MET A 290 0.29 -5.90 7.88
CA MET A 290 -0.20 -4.51 7.84
C MET A 290 -1.72 -4.35 7.91
N THR A 291 -2.48 -5.39 8.27
CA THR A 291 -3.95 -5.32 8.35
C THR A 291 -4.45 -4.40 9.47
N ASP A 292 -3.77 -4.35 10.62
CA ASP A 292 -4.13 -3.44 11.71
C ASP A 292 -3.80 -1.96 11.41
N VAL A 293 -3.00 -1.71 10.36
CA VAL A 293 -2.62 -0.37 9.89
C VAL A 293 -3.50 0.09 8.72
N THR A 294 -3.68 -0.77 7.71
CA THR A 294 -4.36 -0.44 6.45
C THR A 294 -5.84 -0.83 6.41
N GLY A 295 -6.25 -1.77 7.26
CA GLY A 295 -7.59 -2.36 7.29
C GLY A 295 -7.86 -3.45 6.26
N TYR A 296 -6.89 -3.81 5.42
CA TYR A 296 -7.05 -4.85 4.40
C TYR A 296 -6.18 -6.06 4.71
N VAL A 297 -6.61 -7.25 4.27
CA VAL A 297 -5.76 -8.44 4.26
C VAL A 297 -4.55 -8.24 3.32
N PRO A 298 -3.49 -9.06 3.41
CA PRO A 298 -2.36 -8.94 2.49
C PRO A 298 -2.78 -9.20 1.03
N GLU A 299 -2.45 -8.28 0.13
CA GLU A 299 -2.81 -8.33 -1.28
C GLU A 299 -1.57 -8.13 -2.16
N ALA A 300 -0.80 -9.21 -2.39
CA ALA A 300 0.45 -9.16 -3.15
C ALA A 300 0.29 -8.67 -4.61
N TRP A 301 -0.95 -8.64 -5.12
CA TRP A 301 -1.33 -8.18 -6.45
C TRP A 301 -1.68 -6.69 -6.54
N HIS A 302 -2.10 -6.05 -5.43
CA HIS A 302 -2.58 -4.67 -5.45
C HIS A 302 -1.39 -3.74 -5.39
N LEU A 303 -1.08 -3.15 -6.53
CA LEU A 303 -0.01 -2.17 -6.68
C LEU A 303 -0.57 -0.77 -6.62
N ARG A 304 0.11 0.10 -5.88
CA ARG A 304 -0.20 1.53 -5.80
C ARG A 304 0.95 2.36 -6.36
N TYR A 305 0.66 3.18 -7.36
CA TYR A 305 1.61 4.10 -7.96
C TYR A 305 1.69 5.39 -7.15
N ILE A 306 2.90 5.76 -6.75
CA ILE A 306 3.24 7.01 -6.06
C ILE A 306 4.35 7.82 -6.77
N GLY A 307 4.86 7.32 -7.90
CA GLY A 307 5.96 7.93 -8.65
C GLY A 307 7.33 7.40 -8.19
N PRO A 308 8.35 7.39 -9.08
CA PRO A 308 9.62 6.71 -8.85
C PRO A 308 10.38 7.27 -7.64
N ALA A 309 10.40 8.59 -7.45
CA ALA A 309 11.10 9.23 -6.34
C ALA A 309 10.52 8.83 -4.96
N LEU A 310 9.20 8.85 -4.80
CA LEU A 310 8.56 8.45 -3.53
C LEU A 310 8.59 6.94 -3.32
N ALA A 311 8.48 6.13 -4.38
CA ALA A 311 8.57 4.67 -4.25
C ALA A 311 9.99 4.20 -3.92
N GLN A 312 11.02 4.89 -4.40
CA GLN A 312 12.39 4.66 -3.94
C GLN A 312 12.54 5.04 -2.46
N GLU A 313 12.11 6.23 -2.04
CA GLU A 313 12.17 6.64 -0.62
C GLU A 313 11.40 5.70 0.31
N TYR A 314 10.25 5.19 -0.16
CA TYR A 314 9.45 4.16 0.52
C TYR A 314 10.24 2.85 0.70
N HIS A 315 10.95 2.42 -0.36
CA HIS A 315 11.77 1.21 -0.34
C HIS A 315 13.03 1.36 0.54
N ASP A 316 13.82 2.42 0.29
CA ASP A 316 15.09 2.69 0.95
C ASP A 316 14.89 2.97 2.46
N GLY A 317 13.77 3.61 2.83
CA GLY A 317 13.36 3.83 4.21
C GLY A 317 12.74 2.60 4.92
N GLY A 318 12.48 1.50 4.21
CA GLY A 318 11.94 0.26 4.78
C GLY A 318 10.48 0.37 5.25
N TRP A 319 9.65 1.16 4.57
CA TRP A 319 8.26 1.39 4.94
C TRP A 319 7.34 0.25 4.45
N GLU A 320 6.36 -0.14 5.27
CA GLU A 320 5.44 -1.25 4.96
C GLU A 320 4.00 -0.79 4.67
N SER A 321 3.64 0.47 4.96
CA SER A 321 2.37 1.10 4.58
C SER A 321 2.52 2.57 4.15
N LEU A 322 1.60 3.07 3.30
CA LEU A 322 1.50 4.51 2.99
C LEU A 322 1.08 5.33 4.21
N GLU A 323 0.33 4.73 5.12
CA GLU A 323 -0.04 5.33 6.39
C GLU A 323 1.20 5.72 7.20
N GLU A 324 2.11 4.77 7.46
CA GLU A 324 3.36 5.04 8.18
C GLU A 324 4.28 5.97 7.39
N PHE A 325 4.41 5.75 6.07
CA PHE A 325 5.23 6.57 5.18
C PHE A 325 4.88 8.07 5.24
N PHE A 326 3.60 8.40 5.39
CA PHE A 326 3.13 9.78 5.54
C PHE A 326 2.77 10.18 6.98
N GLY A 327 3.14 9.38 7.99
CA GLY A 327 2.87 9.69 9.41
C GLY A 327 1.38 9.77 9.76
N LEU A 328 0.52 9.16 8.95
CA LEU A 328 -0.92 9.10 9.15
C LEU A 328 -1.28 8.12 10.27
N GLN A 329 -2.45 8.31 10.86
CA GLN A 329 -2.98 7.33 11.80
C GLN A 329 -3.42 6.04 11.06
N PRO A 330 -3.26 4.86 11.70
CA PRO A 330 -3.87 3.61 11.26
C PRO A 330 -5.35 3.77 10.89
N ALA A 331 -5.77 3.10 9.82
CA ALA A 331 -7.12 3.06 9.30
C ALA A 331 -7.69 1.62 9.22
N PRO A 332 -7.67 0.83 10.32
CA PRO A 332 -8.11 -0.57 10.30
C PRO A 332 -9.60 -0.74 9.95
N ASP A 333 -10.44 0.24 10.28
CA ASP A 333 -11.88 0.24 9.99
C ASP A 333 -12.37 1.64 9.56
N TYR A 334 -13.57 1.70 9.02
CA TYR A 334 -14.25 2.93 8.62
C TYR A 334 -14.79 3.68 9.83
N ILE A 335 -14.76 5.01 9.78
CA ILE A 335 -15.43 5.85 10.77
C ILE A 335 -16.95 5.69 10.60
N GLY A 336 -17.64 5.34 11.69
CA GLY A 336 -19.11 5.21 11.79
C GLY A 336 -19.75 6.29 12.64
#